data_AF-A0AAE0FAD5-F1
#
_entry.id   AF-A0AAE0FAD5-F1
#
_cell.length_a   1.000
_cell.length_b   1.000
_cell.length_c   1.000
_cell.angle_alpha   90.00
_cell.angle_beta   90.00
_cell.angle_gamma   90.00
#
_symmetry.space_group_name_H-M   'P 1'
#
loop_
_entity.id
_entity.type
_entity.pdbx_description
1 polymer ?
#
loop_
_entity_poly.entity_id
_entity_poly.type
_entity_poly.pdbx_seq_one_letter_code
_entity_poly.pdbx_strand_id
1 'polypeptide(L)'
;MKGHDKSVDWWAAGAVMYEMLVGQGPFPDERSITKHREGTLACPEHLVSRDAANLINGLLHPTPHLRLGIKGGFQEIQQHSFFRGLDFDDLLERKLPPPIPIRMSNAGLGNFNIEEFDSSDSEEDEPRTIEEDGPEAWYVSF
;
A
#
# COMPACT_ATOMS: atom_id res chain seq x y z
N MET A 1 -16.68 -19.15 -4.51
CA MET A 1 -15.58 -18.21 -4.79
C MET A 1 -15.07 -17.69 -3.45
N LYS A 2 -13.80 -17.96 -3.12
CA LYS A 2 -13.19 -17.59 -1.83
C LYS A 2 -12.80 -16.10 -1.90
N GLY A 3 -13.47 -15.24 -1.12
CA GLY A 3 -13.20 -13.80 -1.01
C GLY A 3 -11.88 -13.46 -0.30
N HIS A 4 -10.75 -14.05 -0.75
CA HIS A 4 -9.43 -13.78 -0.19
C HIS A 4 -8.89 -12.40 -0.57
N ASP A 5 -9.40 -11.80 -1.64
CA ASP A 5 -8.84 -10.59 -2.24
C ASP A 5 -9.10 -9.32 -1.41
N LYS A 6 -10.38 -9.00 -1.15
CA LYS A 6 -10.78 -7.78 -0.41
C LYS A 6 -10.22 -7.68 1.00
N SER A 7 -9.96 -8.82 1.66
CA SER A 7 -9.38 -8.82 3.00
C SER A 7 -7.95 -8.31 2.98
N VAL A 8 -7.18 -8.68 1.96
CA VAL A 8 -5.78 -8.26 1.79
C VAL A 8 -5.72 -6.76 1.51
N ASP A 9 -6.63 -6.21 0.72
CA ASP A 9 -6.72 -4.76 0.48
C ASP A 9 -6.93 -3.97 1.77
N TRP A 10 -7.84 -4.43 2.64
CA TRP A 10 -8.08 -3.75 3.92
C TRP A 10 -6.89 -3.83 4.87
N TRP A 11 -6.14 -4.92 4.83
CA TRP A 11 -4.88 -5.01 5.57
C TRP A 11 -3.86 -4.00 5.06
N ALA A 12 -3.65 -3.94 3.75
CA ALA A 12 -2.73 -2.98 3.13
C ALA A 12 -3.14 -1.54 3.47
N ALA A 13 -4.43 -1.21 3.38
CA ALA A 13 -4.94 0.11 3.76
C ALA A 13 -4.66 0.45 5.23
N GLY A 14 -4.84 -0.51 6.15
CA GLY A 14 -4.50 -0.33 7.57
C GLY A 14 -3.00 -0.10 7.79
N ALA A 15 -2.14 -0.80 7.06
CA ALA A 15 -0.70 -0.65 7.16
C ALA A 15 -0.22 0.72 6.66
N VAL A 16 -0.71 1.16 5.50
CA VAL A 16 -0.40 2.50 4.95
C VAL A 16 -0.92 3.60 5.87
N MET A 17 -2.12 3.44 6.45
CA MET A 17 -2.65 4.41 7.41
C MET A 17 -1.79 4.53 8.67
N TYR A 18 -1.31 3.41 9.21
CA TYR A 18 -0.38 3.43 10.33
C TYR A 18 0.91 4.17 9.94
N GLU A 19 1.49 3.85 8.78
CA GLU A 19 2.73 4.45 8.31
C GLU A 19 2.59 5.97 8.08
N MET A 20 1.49 6.44 7.50
CA MET A 20 1.24 7.88 7.32
C MET A 20 1.18 8.65 8.65
N LEU A 21 0.76 8.01 9.74
CA LEU A 21 0.62 8.65 11.05
C LEU A 21 1.87 8.51 11.93
N VAL A 22 2.60 7.40 11.80
CA VAL A 22 3.73 7.06 12.66
C VAL A 22 5.09 7.30 11.97
N GLY A 23 5.12 7.33 10.64
CA GLY A 23 6.33 7.51 9.82
C GLY A 23 7.12 6.23 9.55
N GLN A 24 6.63 5.08 10.01
CA GLN A 24 7.23 3.76 9.74
C GLN A 24 6.13 2.70 9.69
N GLY A 25 6.39 1.59 9.00
CA GLY A 25 5.46 0.46 8.91
C GLY A 25 5.09 -0.12 10.29
N PRO A 26 3.88 -0.71 10.43
CA PRO A 26 3.41 -1.28 11.71
C PRO A 26 4.20 -2.50 12.16
N PHE A 27 4.88 -3.18 11.23
CA PHE A 27 5.59 -4.43 11.49
C PHE A 27 7.01 -4.39 10.91
N PRO A 28 7.99 -3.84 11.63
CA PRO A 28 9.37 -3.74 11.14
C PRO A 28 10.09 -5.10 11.07
N ASP A 29 9.61 -6.11 11.79
CA ASP A 29 10.20 -7.45 11.83
C ASP A 29 9.15 -8.56 12.03
N GLU A 30 9.52 -9.82 11.80
CA GLU A 30 8.60 -10.97 11.97
C GLU A 30 8.09 -11.15 13.41
N ARG A 31 8.88 -10.70 14.41
CA ARG A 31 8.49 -10.82 15.82
C ARG A 31 7.31 -9.90 16.13
N SER A 32 7.30 -8.70 15.56
CA SER A 32 6.21 -7.74 15.69
C SER A 32 4.91 -8.25 15.08
N ILE A 33 4.98 -8.92 13.92
CA ILE A 33 3.82 -9.61 13.30
C ILE A 33 3.31 -10.71 14.21
N THR A 34 4.22 -11.52 14.75
CA THR A 34 3.85 -12.65 15.63
C THR A 34 3.19 -12.16 16.91
N LYS A 35 3.76 -11.14 17.57
CA LYS A 35 3.17 -10.51 18.75
C LYS A 35 1.78 -9.93 18.46
N HIS A 36 1.61 -9.33 17.29
CA HIS A 36 0.31 -8.81 16.86
C HIS A 36 -0.71 -9.91 16.57
N ARG A 37 -0.30 -11.11 16.14
CA ARG A 37 -1.24 -12.24 16.03
C ARG A 37 -1.81 -12.69 17.38
N GLU A 38 -1.09 -12.41 18.46
CA GLU A 38 -1.45 -12.76 19.84
C GLU A 38 -2.20 -11.63 20.56
N GLY A 39 -2.30 -10.43 19.97
CA GLY A 39 -2.87 -9.27 20.66
C GLY A 39 -3.16 -8.06 19.78
N THR A 40 -3.49 -6.93 20.41
CA THR A 40 -3.80 -5.68 19.71
C THR A 40 -2.53 -4.96 19.26
N LEU A 41 -2.54 -4.32 18.08
CA LEU A 41 -1.43 -3.48 17.65
C LEU A 41 -1.34 -2.24 18.55
N ALA A 42 -0.20 -2.06 19.19
CA ALA A 42 0.09 -0.89 20.00
C ALA A 42 0.37 0.32 19.10
N CYS A 43 -0.46 1.36 19.19
CA CYS A 43 -0.27 2.61 18.48
C CYS A 43 0.28 3.69 19.44
N PRO A 44 1.27 4.52 19.07
CA PRO A 44 1.76 5.58 19.94
C PRO A 44 0.69 6.67 20.16
N GLU A 45 0.20 6.83 21.39
CA GLU A 45 -0.93 7.74 21.72
C GLU A 45 -0.65 9.22 21.42
N HIS A 46 0.63 9.62 21.37
CA HIS A 46 1.03 11.00 21.06
C HIS A 46 1.01 11.32 19.55
N LEU A 47 0.96 10.31 18.68
CA LEU A 47 0.90 10.45 17.22
C LEU A 47 -0.47 10.04 16.66
N VAL A 48 -1.07 9.01 17.26
CA VAL A 48 -2.26 8.35 16.73
C VAL A 48 -3.44 8.62 17.67
N SER A 49 -4.47 9.29 17.16
CA SER A 49 -5.70 9.52 17.92
C SER A 49 -6.40 8.20 18.24
N ARG A 50 -7.24 8.20 19.27
CA ARG A 50 -7.99 6.99 19.68
C ARG A 50 -8.86 6.44 18.54
N ASP A 51 -9.52 7.31 17.77
CA ASP A 51 -10.34 6.91 16.63
C ASP A 51 -9.49 6.32 15.50
N ALA A 52 -8.31 6.89 15.23
CA ALA A 52 -7.37 6.34 14.25
C ALA A 52 -6.83 4.97 14.68
N ALA A 53 -6.41 4.83 15.94
CA ALA A 53 -5.93 3.57 16.50
C ALA A 53 -7.01 2.48 16.46
N ASN A 54 -8.27 2.85 16.68
CA ASN A 54 -9.40 1.93 16.59
C ASN A 54 -9.63 1.45 15.15
N LEU A 55 -9.59 2.37 14.18
CA LEU A 55 -9.70 2.04 12.76
C LEU A 55 -8.57 1.11 12.30
N ILE A 56 -7.32 1.47 12.62
CA ILE A 56 -6.12 0.69 12.26
C ILE A 56 -6.22 -0.72 12.84
N ASN A 57 -6.60 -0.88 14.12
CA ASN A 57 -6.75 -2.20 14.73
C ASN A 57 -7.88 -3.03 14.11
N GLY A 58 -8.96 -2.39 13.62
CA GLY A 58 -10.01 -3.06 12.87
C GLY A 58 -9.53 -3.55 11.50
N LEU A 59 -8.80 -2.72 10.76
CA LEU A 59 -8.24 -3.04 9.43
C LEU A 59 -7.09 -4.04 9.50
N LEU A 60 -6.26 -3.96 10.53
CA LEU A 60 -5.17 -4.89 10.81
C LEU A 60 -5.61 -6.01 11.75
N HIS A 61 -6.89 -6.41 11.75
CA HIS A 61 -7.29 -7.53 12.59
C HIS A 61 -6.55 -8.82 12.13
N PRO A 62 -5.90 -9.58 13.04
CA PRO A 62 -5.11 -10.77 12.68
C PRO A 62 -5.94 -11.84 11.98
N THR A 63 -7.19 -11.98 12.39
CA THR A 63 -8.16 -12.91 11.81
C THR A 63 -8.88 -12.26 10.61
N PRO A 64 -8.68 -12.76 9.37
CA PRO A 64 -9.15 -12.09 8.16
C PRO A 64 -10.67 -11.86 8.07
N HIS A 65 -11.50 -12.73 8.65
CA HIS A 65 -12.97 -12.60 8.59
C HIS A 65 -13.57 -11.71 9.67
N LEU A 66 -12.77 -11.32 10.68
CA LEU A 66 -13.14 -10.35 11.71
C LEU A 66 -12.64 -8.95 11.38
N ARG A 67 -11.87 -8.81 10.28
CA ARG A 67 -11.34 -7.55 9.80
C ARG A 67 -12.46 -6.60 9.40
N LEU A 68 -12.28 -5.32 9.73
CA LEU A 68 -13.17 -4.25 9.31
C LEU A 68 -13.24 -4.20 7.77
N GLY A 69 -14.45 -4.03 7.22
CA GLY A 69 -14.68 -3.98 5.79
C GLY A 69 -14.97 -5.35 5.15
N ILE A 70 -15.04 -6.42 5.93
CA ILE A 70 -15.41 -7.76 5.43
C ILE A 70 -16.92 -7.96 5.43
N LYS A 71 -17.62 -7.50 6.46
CA LYS A 71 -19.06 -7.71 6.60
C LYS A 71 -19.83 -6.69 5.79
N GLY A 72 -19.53 -5.40 5.99
CA GLY A 72 -20.22 -4.28 5.34
C GLY A 72 -19.47 -3.68 4.15
N GLY A 73 -18.30 -4.21 3.79
CA GLY A 73 -17.48 -3.59 2.76
C GLY A 73 -17.01 -2.19 3.16
N PHE A 74 -16.86 -1.32 2.16
CA PHE A 74 -16.46 0.06 2.36
C PHE A 74 -17.40 0.85 3.29
N GLN A 75 -18.70 0.53 3.31
CA GLN A 75 -19.67 1.24 4.15
C GLN A 75 -19.34 1.14 5.65
N GLU A 76 -18.80 0.01 6.10
CA GLU A 76 -18.35 -0.19 7.48
C GLU A 76 -17.19 0.74 7.85
N ILE A 77 -16.31 1.01 6.89
CA ILE A 77 -15.16 1.90 7.05
C ILE A 77 -15.64 3.36 6.97
N GLN A 78 -16.51 3.70 6.03
CA GLN A 78 -17.08 5.03 5.86
C GLN A 78 -17.79 5.53 7.13
N GLN A 79 -18.47 4.61 7.85
CA GLN A 79 -19.20 4.92 9.08
C GLN A 79 -18.32 4.98 10.34
N HIS A 80 -17.02 4.67 10.21
CA HIS A 80 -16.10 4.66 11.34
C HIS A 80 -15.89 6.08 11.92
N SER A 81 -15.75 6.19 13.24
CA SER A 81 -15.61 7.48 13.94
C SER A 81 -14.43 8.32 13.46
N PHE A 82 -13.37 7.68 12.98
CA PHE A 82 -12.21 8.35 12.36
C PHE A 82 -12.60 9.27 11.19
N PHE A 83 -13.61 8.91 10.39
CA PHE A 83 -14.09 9.71 9.27
C PHE A 83 -15.26 10.63 9.63
N ARG A 84 -15.53 10.83 10.93
CA ARG A 84 -16.62 11.74 11.36
C ARG A 84 -16.36 13.15 10.85
N GLY A 85 -17.35 13.71 10.14
CA GLY A 85 -17.28 15.05 9.56
C GLY A 85 -16.66 15.10 8.16
N LEU A 86 -16.19 13.96 7.62
CA LEU A 86 -15.81 13.85 6.22
C LEU A 86 -17.07 13.56 5.38
N ASP A 87 -17.35 14.43 4.43
CA ASP A 87 -18.33 14.17 3.39
C ASP A 87 -17.66 13.39 2.24
N PHE A 88 -18.10 12.15 2.05
CA PHE A 88 -17.53 11.25 1.05
C PHE A 88 -18.01 11.57 -0.37
N ASP A 89 -19.17 12.21 -0.53
CA ASP A 89 -19.67 12.64 -1.83
C ASP A 89 -18.85 13.84 -2.31
N ASP A 90 -18.60 14.81 -1.43
CA ASP A 90 -17.73 15.96 -1.75
C ASP A 90 -16.27 15.52 -2.01
N LEU A 91 -15.79 14.49 -1.30
CA LEU A 91 -14.48 13.89 -1.57
C LEU A 91 -14.43 13.26 -2.98
N LEU A 92 -15.46 12.47 -3.34
CA LEU A 92 -15.55 11.81 -4.63
C LEU A 92 -15.67 12.82 -5.78
N GLU A 93 -16.43 13.90 -5.56
CA GLU A 93 -16.58 15.02 -6.49
C GLU A 93 -15.38 15.99 -6.48
N ARG A 94 -14.33 15.69 -5.70
CA ARG A 94 -13.08 16.47 -5.62
C ARG A 94 -13.30 17.93 -5.20
N LYS A 95 -14.31 18.20 -4.39
CA LYS A 95 -14.62 19.53 -3.85
C LYS A 95 -13.78 19.88 -2.62
N LEU A 96 -13.29 18.86 -1.90
CA LEU A 96 -12.45 19.07 -0.73
C LEU A 96 -11.04 19.48 -1.16
N PRO A 97 -10.48 20.58 -0.62
CA PRO A 97 -9.11 20.97 -0.94
C PRO A 97 -8.13 19.92 -0.37
N PRO A 98 -7.07 19.54 -1.12
CA PRO A 98 -6.07 18.62 -0.60
C PRO A 98 -5.29 19.29 0.56
N PRO A 99 -4.98 18.54 1.63
CA PRO A 99 -4.29 19.10 2.80
C PRO A 99 -2.84 19.50 2.50
N ILE A 100 -2.21 18.85 1.52
CA ILE A 100 -0.84 19.16 1.07
C ILE A 100 -0.94 19.73 -0.36
N PRO A 101 -0.60 21.01 -0.57
CA PRO A 101 -0.64 21.60 -1.90
C PRO A 101 0.49 21.02 -2.78
N ILE A 102 0.15 20.59 -3.98
CA ILE A 102 1.12 20.12 -4.98
C ILE A 102 1.92 21.32 -5.49
N ARG A 103 3.25 21.29 -5.33
CA ARG A 103 4.14 22.30 -5.92
C ARG A 103 4.46 21.91 -7.35
N MET A 104 3.85 22.59 -8.32
CA MET A 104 4.21 22.46 -9.72
C MET A 104 5.47 23.30 -9.99
N SER A 105 6.61 22.67 -10.23
CA SER A 105 7.74 23.34 -10.89
C SER A 105 7.56 23.27 -12.40
N ASN A 106 8.15 24.21 -13.17
CA ASN A 106 8.05 24.21 -14.63
C ASN A 106 8.54 22.90 -15.29
N ALA A 107 9.34 22.11 -14.59
CA ALA A 107 9.85 20.83 -15.05
C ALA A 107 8.93 19.63 -14.68
N GLY A 108 7.82 19.85 -13.97
CA GLY A 108 6.93 18.77 -13.51
C GLY A 108 7.53 17.87 -12.42
N LEU A 109 8.78 18.12 -12.03
CA LEU A 109 9.59 17.25 -11.16
C LEU A 109 9.72 17.77 -9.73
N GLY A 110 9.01 18.85 -9.37
CA GLY A 110 9.18 19.55 -8.08
C GLY A 110 8.93 18.71 -6.82
N ASN A 111 8.30 17.54 -6.96
CA ASN A 111 8.01 16.61 -5.86
C ASN A 111 8.79 15.29 -5.96
N PHE A 112 9.67 15.12 -6.94
CA PHE A 112 10.44 13.89 -7.15
C PHE A 112 11.91 14.13 -6.82
N ASN A 113 12.52 13.18 -6.10
CA ASN A 113 13.96 13.16 -5.87
C ASN A 113 14.64 12.45 -7.04
N ILE A 114 15.14 13.21 -8.02
CA ILE A 114 15.75 12.65 -9.24
C ILE A 114 17.11 12.01 -8.91
N GLU A 115 17.80 12.47 -7.87
CA GLU A 115 19.13 11.97 -7.50
C GLU A 115 19.13 10.48 -7.08
N GLU A 116 17.99 9.98 -6.62
CA GLU A 116 17.84 8.58 -6.20
C GLU A 116 17.63 7.63 -7.40
N PHE A 117 17.11 8.15 -8.51
CA PHE A 117 16.78 7.37 -9.71
C PHE A 117 18.00 7.13 -10.63
N ASP A 118 18.94 8.08 -10.68
CA ASP A 118 20.09 8.04 -11.60
C ASP A 118 21.25 7.17 -11.06
N SER A 119 21.16 6.69 -9.82
CA SER A 119 22.24 5.97 -9.16
C SER A 119 22.20 4.44 -9.30
N SER A 120 21.16 3.86 -9.92
CA SER A 120 20.99 2.40 -9.97
C SER A 120 21.08 1.73 -11.35
N ASP A 121 21.22 2.46 -12.46
CA ASP A 121 21.28 1.87 -13.81
C ASP A 121 22.54 2.30 -14.57
N SER A 122 23.67 1.66 -14.26
CA SER A 122 24.81 1.58 -15.18
C SER A 122 25.53 0.24 -15.02
N GLU A 123 24.81 -0.87 -15.22
CA GLU A 123 25.45 -2.10 -15.68
C GLU A 123 25.21 -2.17 -17.19
N GLU A 124 26.26 -1.86 -17.96
CA GLU A 124 26.28 -2.02 -19.41
C GLU A 124 26.08 -3.51 -19.74
N ASP A 125 24.89 -3.88 -20.24
CA ASP A 125 24.66 -5.18 -20.84
C ASP A 125 25.57 -5.32 -22.08
N GLU A 126 26.67 -6.07 -21.95
CA GLU A 126 27.48 -6.48 -23.10
C GLU A 126 26.57 -7.23 -24.10
N PRO A 127 26.54 -6.85 -25.38
CA PRO A 127 25.73 -7.54 -26.37
C PRO A 127 26.26 -8.96 -26.54
N ARG A 128 25.43 -9.96 -26.19
CA ARG A 128 25.69 -11.37 -26.53
C ARG A 128 25.82 -11.49 -28.04
N THR A 129 27.01 -11.84 -28.52
CA THR A 129 27.25 -12.20 -29.91
C THR A 129 26.46 -13.45 -30.24
N ILE A 130 25.50 -13.34 -31.16
CA ILE A 130 24.85 -14.49 -31.76
C ILE A 130 25.86 -15.05 -32.77
N GLU A 131 26.49 -16.18 -32.44
CA GLU A 131 27.24 -16.95 -33.44
C GLU A 131 26.22 -17.53 -34.43
N GLU A 132 26.29 -17.06 -35.68
CA GLU A 132 25.59 -17.64 -36.81
C GLU A 132 26.14 -19.04 -37.09
N ASP A 133 25.43 -20.08 -36.65
CA ASP A 133 25.63 -21.43 -37.20
C ASP A 133 24.51 -21.73 -38.20
N GLY A 134 24.95 -22.07 -39.41
CA GLY A 134 24.17 -22.07 -40.65
C GLY A 134 23.08 -23.15 -40.74
N PRO A 135 22.36 -23.18 -41.88
CA PRO A 135 21.10 -23.89 -42.00
C PRO A 135 21.35 -25.33 -42.40
N GLU A 136 21.17 -26.32 -41.52
CA GLU A 136 20.79 -27.70 -41.86
C GLU A 136 20.37 -28.48 -40.60
N ALA A 137 19.42 -29.42 -40.79
CA ALA A 137 18.65 -30.15 -39.77
C ALA A 137 17.62 -29.22 -39.08
N TRP A 138 16.32 -29.35 -39.27
CA TRP A 138 15.51 -30.56 -39.16
C TRP A 138 14.25 -30.44 -40.04
N TYR A 139 14.24 -31.07 -41.21
CA TYR A 139 13.00 -31.38 -41.93
C TYR A 139 12.48 -32.75 -41.45
N VAL A 140 11.28 -32.72 -40.87
CA VAL A 140 10.20 -33.74 -40.81
C VAL A 140 10.56 -35.22 -41.05
N SER A 141 10.10 -36.09 -40.14
CA SER A 141 9.56 -37.41 -40.52
C SER A 141 8.33 -37.72 -39.67
N PHE A 142 7.22 -37.89 -40.39
CA PHE A 142 5.85 -38.39 -40.09
C PHE A 142 5.42 -38.63 -38.64
#